data_AF-A0A6N9HML4-F1
#
_entry.id   AF-A0A6N9HML4-F1
#
_cell.length_a   1.000
_cell.length_b   1.000
_cell.length_c   1.000
_cell.angle_alpha   90.00
_cell.angle_beta   90.00
_cell.angle_gamma   90.00
#
_symmetry.space_group_name_H-M   'P 1'
#
loop_
_entity.id
_entity.type
_entity.pdbx_description
1 polymer ?
#
loop_
_entity_poly.entity_id
_entity_poly.type
_entity_poly.pdbx_seq_one_letter_code
_entity_poly.pdbx_strand_id
1 'polypeptide(L)'
;MQRAAAGLLLAAASTLATAAAPPMRFVLPSVAPGAEAQANYFPQLLRLALEKTEGPFSIEFYPHGLTTPRRALEIKRNGVINIMWDGTDA
;
A
#
# COMPACT_ATOMS: atom_id res chain seq x y z
N MET A 1 -9.40 -28.33 56.52
CA MET A 1 -9.65 -27.44 55.36
C MET A 1 -8.36 -26.67 55.04
N GLN A 2 -8.23 -26.09 53.84
CA GLN A 2 -7.07 -25.40 53.21
C GLN A 2 -6.20 -26.35 52.36
N ARG A 3 -6.67 -26.73 51.16
CA ARG A 3 -6.66 -26.02 49.86
C ARG A 3 -5.25 -25.77 49.31
N ALA A 4 -4.90 -26.63 48.35
CA ALA A 4 -3.76 -26.56 47.47
C ALA A 4 -3.65 -25.19 46.79
N ALA A 5 -2.49 -24.59 46.89
CA ALA A 5 -2.07 -23.46 46.07
C ALA A 5 -0.63 -23.74 45.63
N ALA A 6 -0.48 -24.57 44.61
CA ALA A 6 0.81 -24.84 44.01
C ALA A 6 0.70 -24.63 42.50
N GLY A 7 1.31 -23.54 42.06
CA GLY A 7 1.88 -23.44 40.72
C GLY A 7 0.90 -23.16 39.59
N LEU A 8 0.29 -21.98 39.58
CA LEU A 8 -0.09 -21.34 38.32
C LEU A 8 1.20 -20.92 37.60
N LEU A 9 1.89 -21.88 36.97
CA LEU A 9 3.03 -21.61 36.10
C LEU A 9 2.47 -21.00 34.82
N LEU A 10 2.40 -19.67 34.84
CA LEU A 10 2.15 -18.81 33.70
C LEU A 10 3.17 -19.19 32.62
N ALA A 11 2.75 -20.02 31.67
CA ALA A 11 3.44 -20.18 30.40
C ALA A 11 3.32 -18.85 29.66
N ALA A 12 4.24 -17.93 29.94
CA ALA A 12 4.50 -16.76 29.13
C ALA A 12 5.06 -17.26 27.78
N ALA A 13 4.16 -17.79 26.95
CA ALA A 13 4.38 -17.93 25.53
C ALA A 13 4.57 -16.51 25.01
N SER A 14 5.82 -16.08 25.02
CA SER A 14 6.29 -14.86 24.39
C SER A 14 6.01 -15.06 22.90
N THR A 15 4.83 -14.64 22.46
CA THR A 15 4.58 -14.39 21.06
C THR A 15 5.52 -13.26 20.69
N LEU A 16 6.70 -13.62 20.15
CA LEU A 16 7.47 -12.71 19.32
C LEU A 16 6.56 -12.36 18.16
N ALA A 17 5.76 -11.30 18.32
CA ALA A 17 5.13 -10.62 17.22
C ALA A 17 6.27 -10.09 16.37
N THR A 18 6.65 -10.86 15.35
CA THR A 18 7.50 -10.36 14.28
C THR A 18 6.79 -9.12 13.76
N ALA A 19 7.39 -7.95 13.95
CA ALA A 19 6.83 -6.71 13.46
C ALA A 19 6.79 -6.83 11.95
N ALA A 20 5.61 -7.12 11.40
CA ALA A 20 5.41 -7.20 9.97
C ALA A 20 5.89 -5.88 9.38
N ALA A 21 6.75 -5.95 8.36
CA ALA A 21 7.21 -4.77 7.65
C ALA A 21 5.98 -3.94 7.23
N PRO A 22 6.03 -2.60 7.36
CA PRO A 22 4.91 -1.77 6.98
C PRO A 22 4.54 -2.03 5.52
N PRO A 23 3.24 -2.07 5.19
CA PRO A 23 2.82 -2.41 3.84
C PRO A 23 3.36 -1.38 2.85
N MET A 24 3.76 -1.85 1.66
CA MET A 24 4.16 -0.94 0.60
C MET A 24 2.97 -0.13 0.13
N ARG A 25 3.13 1.19 0.08
CA ARG A 25 2.05 2.12 -0.23
C ARG A 25 2.20 2.68 -1.64
N PHE A 26 1.20 2.45 -2.47
CA PHE A 26 1.11 2.97 -3.83
C PHE A 26 -0.04 3.99 -3.90
N VAL A 27 0.26 5.22 -4.31
CA VAL A 27 -0.72 6.30 -4.41
C VAL A 27 -0.76 6.80 -5.84
N LEU A 28 -1.91 6.58 -6.48
CA LEU A 28 -2.17 6.97 -7.86
C LEU A 28 -2.73 8.40 -7.93
N PRO A 29 -2.41 9.18 -8.97
CA PRO A 29 -3.05 10.47 -9.21
C PRO A 29 -4.52 10.32 -9.61
N SER A 30 -5.29 11.40 -9.46
CA SER A 30 -6.61 11.49 -10.07
C SER A 30 -6.51 11.41 -11.59
N VAL A 31 -7.48 10.77 -12.23
CA VAL A 31 -7.46 10.59 -13.67
C VAL A 31 -8.05 11.80 -14.39
N ALA A 32 -7.43 12.18 -15.50
CA ALA A 32 -7.94 13.24 -16.36
C ALA A 32 -9.21 12.76 -17.11
N PRO A 33 -10.16 13.67 -17.43
CA PRO A 33 -11.29 13.34 -18.28
C PRO A 33 -10.83 12.72 -19.62
N GLY A 34 -11.48 11.64 -20.07
CA GLY A 34 -11.13 10.94 -21.31
C GLY A 34 -10.06 9.85 -21.17
N ALA A 35 -9.56 9.61 -19.96
CA ALA A 35 -8.66 8.50 -19.62
C ALA A 35 -9.34 7.43 -18.73
N GLU A 36 -10.67 7.32 -18.75
CA GLU A 36 -11.40 6.43 -17.82
C GLU A 36 -11.03 4.94 -17.98
N ALA A 37 -10.74 4.50 -19.22
CA ALA A 37 -10.31 3.12 -19.46
C ALA A 37 -9.00 2.80 -18.73
N GLN A 38 -8.06 3.75 -18.75
CA GLN A 38 -6.77 3.66 -18.08
C GLN A 38 -6.95 3.74 -16.56
N ALA A 39 -7.86 4.59 -16.09
CA ALA A 39 -8.25 4.71 -14.68
C ALA A 39 -8.74 3.39 -14.08
N ASN A 40 -9.49 2.62 -14.86
CA ASN A 40 -10.14 1.41 -14.36
C ASN A 40 -9.26 0.18 -14.51
N TYR A 41 -8.51 0.09 -15.61
CA TYR A 41 -7.73 -1.10 -15.94
C TYR A 41 -6.39 -1.17 -15.20
N PHE A 42 -5.63 -0.06 -15.14
CA PHE A 42 -4.29 -0.09 -14.56
C PHE A 42 -4.24 -0.42 -13.07
N PRO A 43 -5.15 0.09 -12.20
CA PRO A 43 -5.13 -0.28 -10.80
C PRO A 43 -5.38 -1.78 -10.58
N GLN A 44 -6.17 -2.42 -11.46
CA GLN A 44 -6.44 -3.85 -11.39
C GLN A 44 -5.19 -4.66 -11.79
N LEU A 45 -4.50 -4.26 -12.86
CA LEU A 45 -3.24 -4.89 -13.26
C LEU A 45 -2.14 -4.72 -12.19
N LEU A 46 -2.00 -3.52 -11.64
CA LEU A 46 -1.05 -3.24 -10.58
C LEU A 46 -1.32 -4.14 -9.37
N ARG A 47 -2.57 -4.23 -8.93
CA ARG A 47 -2.97 -5.13 -7.84
C ARG A 47 -2.60 -6.58 -8.15
N LEU A 48 -2.96 -7.08 -9.33
CA LEU A 48 -2.66 -8.46 -9.73
C LEU A 48 -1.16 -8.76 -9.73
N ALA A 49 -0.34 -7.80 -10.18
CA ALA A 49 1.11 -7.93 -10.15
C ALA A 49 1.64 -7.99 -8.72
N LEU A 50 1.21 -7.08 -7.84
CA LEU A 50 1.64 -7.01 -6.45
C LEU A 50 1.23 -8.25 -5.66
N GLU A 51 0.01 -8.77 -5.87
CA GLU A 51 -0.48 -10.02 -5.25
C GLU A 51 0.41 -11.23 -5.56
N LYS A 52 1.12 -11.21 -6.70
CA LYS A 52 1.98 -12.32 -7.14
C LYS A 52 3.45 -12.14 -6.80
N THR A 53 3.90 -10.91 -6.56
CA THR A 53 5.33 -10.58 -6.49
C THR A 53 5.77 -10.06 -5.13
N GLU A 54 4.86 -9.47 -4.36
CA GLU A 54 5.22 -8.63 -3.23
C GLU A 54 4.48 -8.97 -1.93
N GLY A 55 5.03 -8.45 -0.83
CA GLY A 55 4.44 -8.51 0.51
C GLY A 55 3.20 -7.62 0.68
N PRO A 56 2.69 -7.43 1.90
CA PRO A 56 1.49 -6.64 2.14
C PRO A 56 1.61 -5.22 1.53
N PHE A 57 0.55 -4.76 0.86
CA PHE A 57 0.54 -3.49 0.14
C PHE A 57 -0.80 -2.75 0.27
N SER A 58 -0.79 -1.44 0.05
CA SER A 58 -1.98 -0.60 -0.11
C SER A 58 -1.95 0.15 -1.43
N ILE A 59 -3.11 0.25 -2.08
CA ILE A 59 -3.30 1.07 -3.28
C ILE A 59 -4.33 2.13 -2.93
N GLU A 60 -3.93 3.40 -3.05
CA GLU A 60 -4.73 4.57 -2.70
C GLU A 60 -4.85 5.51 -3.90
N PHE A 61 -5.89 6.35 -3.89
CA PHE A 61 -6.10 7.37 -4.91
C PHE A 61 -6.01 8.76 -4.29
N TYR A 62 -5.18 9.60 -4.89
CA TYR A 62 -5.11 11.00 -4.52
C TYR A 62 -6.30 11.75 -5.15
N PRO A 63 -7.14 12.43 -4.34
CA PRO A 63 -8.44 12.93 -4.82
C PRO A 63 -8.33 14.23 -5.64
N HIS A 64 -7.17 14.90 -5.63
CA HIS A 64 -7.02 16.21 -6.27
C HIS A 64 -6.28 16.12 -7.60
N GLY A 65 -6.78 16.89 -8.57
CA GLY A 65 -6.10 17.11 -9.84
C GLY A 65 -4.71 17.72 -9.63
N LEU A 66 -3.71 17.10 -10.25
CA LEU A 66 -2.34 17.59 -10.25
C LEU A 66 -1.93 18.02 -11.66
N THR A 67 -1.32 19.20 -11.78
CA THR A 67 -0.71 19.63 -13.04
C THR A 67 0.43 18.70 -13.43
N THR A 68 0.75 18.58 -14.71
CA THR A 68 1.85 17.72 -15.20
C THR A 68 3.19 18.01 -14.51
N PRO A 69 3.64 19.28 -14.35
CA PRO A 69 4.87 19.58 -13.62
C PRO A 69 4.81 19.16 -12.14
N ARG A 70 3.63 19.29 -11.51
CA ARG A 70 3.45 18.87 -10.12
C ARG A 70 3.53 17.35 -9.99
N ARG A 71 2.89 16.59 -10.89
CA ARG A 71 2.96 15.12 -10.91
C ARG A 71 4.40 14.61 -10.95
N ALA A 72 5.22 15.15 -11.86
CA ALA A 72 6.63 14.78 -11.98
C ALA A 72 7.43 15.05 -10.68
N LEU A 73 7.16 16.18 -10.03
CA LEU A 73 7.81 16.54 -8.77
C LEU A 73 7.40 15.64 -7.61
N GLU A 74 6.12 15.26 -7.53
CA GLU A 74 5.62 14.34 -6.48
C GLU A 74 6.23 12.95 -6.63
N ILE A 75 6.26 12.40 -7.84
CA ILE A 75 6.88 11.09 -8.12
C ILE A 75 8.35 11.10 -7.73
N LYS A 76 9.11 12.13 -8.14
CA LYS A 76 10.54 12.27 -7.81
C LYS A 76 10.79 12.32 -6.30
N ARG A 77 9.85 12.85 -5.54
CA ARG A 77 9.98 13.05 -4.09
C ARG A 77 9.29 11.96 -3.27
N ASN A 78 8.68 10.96 -3.92
CA ASN A 78 7.80 10.00 -3.26
C ASN A 78 6.76 10.71 -2.37
N GLY A 79 6.10 11.73 -2.94
CA GLY A 79 5.24 12.68 -2.22
C GLY A 79 3.78 12.22 -2.10
N VAL A 80 2.83 13.09 -2.45
CA VAL A 80 1.39 12.77 -2.32
C VAL A 80 0.92 11.72 -3.31
N ILE A 81 1.62 11.60 -4.45
CA ILE A 81 1.56 10.46 -5.36
C ILE A 81 2.97 9.90 -5.50
N ASN A 82 3.08 8.60 -5.80
CA ASN A 82 4.39 7.95 -5.96
C ASN A 82 4.44 6.92 -7.09
N ILE A 83 3.31 6.66 -7.73
CA ILE A 83 3.23 5.87 -8.94
C ILE A 83 2.33 6.58 -9.93
N MET A 84 2.67 6.50 -11.20
CA MET A 84 1.86 7.03 -12.28
C MET A 84 2.10 6.17 -13.52
N TRP A 85 1.03 5.91 -14.25
CA TRP A 85 1.13 5.39 -15.60
C TRP A 85 1.07 6.57 -16.56
N ASP A 86 2.17 6.88 -17.24
CA ASP A 86 2.13 7.75 -18.41
C ASP A 86 2.16 6.90 -19.67
N GLY A 87 1.13 7.06 -20.51
CA GLY A 87 1.06 6.42 -21.83
C GLY A 87 1.95 7.13 -22.84
N THR A 88 3.17 7.53 -22.45
CA THR A 88 4.16 7.97 -23.43
C THR A 88 4.71 6.71 -24.09
N ASP A 89 4.04 6.27 -25.15
CA ASP A 89 4.72 5.48 -26.17
C ASP A 89 5.91 6.33 -26.63
N ALA A 90 7.11 5.93 -26.24
CA ALA A 90 8.35 6.46 -26.76
C ALA A 90 8.62 5.88 -28.16
#